data_AF-A0A6J4JGJ0-F1
#
_entry.id   AF-A0A6J4JGJ0-F1
#
_cell.length_a   1.000
_cell.length_b   1.000
_cell.length_c   1.000
_cell.angle_alpha   90.00
_cell.angle_beta   90.00
_cell.angle_gamma   90.00
#
_symmetry.space_group_name_H-M   'P 1'
#
loop_
_entity.id
_entity.type
_entity.pdbx_description
1 polymer ?
#
loop_
_entity_poly.entity_id
_entity_poly.type
_entity_poly.pdbx_seq_one_letter_code
_entity_poly.pdbx_strand_id
1 'polypeptide(L)'
;YEDPKTGENASLIAKDVYEIIRKNAALLDSSIIYDRDYNYDYFGYKTLERSYLLRLDGKIVERPQHMLMRVAIGIHKNDIDSALETYNLMSEKWFTHATPTLFNAGSPKPQLSSCFLLTMKEDSIAGIYDTLKNCAMISQSAGGIGLSAHSIRATGSYIKGTNGTSNGLVPMLKVFNDTARYVDQGGGKRKGAFAIYLEPWHADVFAFLDMRKNHGKEEMRARDLFYALWIPDLFMKRVESNGDWSLF
;
A
#
# COMPACT_ATOMS: atom_id res chain seq x y z
N TYR A 1 -7.59 -26.01 1.46
CA TYR A 1 -8.11 -25.79 0.10
C TYR A 1 -6.96 -26.07 -0.84
N GLU A 2 -7.19 -26.95 -1.81
CA GLU A 2 -6.25 -27.20 -2.90
C GLU A 2 -6.77 -26.44 -4.12
N ASP A 3 -5.88 -25.75 -4.82
CA ASP A 3 -6.25 -25.06 -6.04
C ASP A 3 -6.66 -26.11 -7.10
N PRO A 4 -7.89 -26.04 -7.65
CA PRO A 4 -8.39 -27.06 -8.56
C PRO A 4 -7.66 -27.09 -9.91
N LYS A 5 -6.86 -26.08 -10.25
CA LYS A 5 -6.09 -26.02 -11.51
C LYS A 5 -4.66 -26.49 -11.33
N THR A 6 -4.00 -26.14 -10.22
CA THR A 6 -2.59 -26.51 -9.99
C THR A 6 -2.44 -27.74 -9.10
N GLY A 7 -3.46 -28.11 -8.33
CA GLY A 7 -3.39 -29.16 -7.31
C GLY A 7 -2.55 -28.78 -6.09
N GLU A 8 -2.09 -27.52 -6.01
CA GLU A 8 -1.26 -27.06 -4.90
C GLU A 8 -2.10 -26.55 -3.73
N ASN A 9 -1.51 -26.57 -2.53
CA ASN A 9 -2.16 -26.03 -1.35
C ASN A 9 -2.33 -24.51 -1.46
N ALA A 10 -3.58 -24.05 -1.52
CA ALA A 10 -3.97 -22.65 -1.58
C ALA A 10 -4.80 -22.24 -0.35
N SER A 11 -4.42 -22.73 0.84
CA SER A 11 -5.13 -22.45 2.08
C SER A 11 -5.22 -20.95 2.36
N LEU A 12 -6.43 -20.48 2.71
CA LEU A 12 -6.69 -19.06 2.99
C LEU A 12 -6.24 -18.63 4.39
N ILE A 13 -6.05 -19.60 5.29
CA ILE A 13 -5.64 -19.41 6.68
C ILE A 13 -4.26 -20.02 6.87
N ALA A 14 -3.39 -19.32 7.61
CA ALA A 14 -2.08 -19.82 7.99
C ALA A 14 -2.20 -21.06 8.87
N LYS A 15 -1.26 -22.00 8.73
CA LYS A 15 -1.30 -23.28 9.46
C LYS A 15 -1.23 -23.08 10.98
N ASP A 16 -0.37 -22.19 11.45
CA ASP A 16 -0.24 -21.85 12.87
C ASP A 16 -1.53 -21.27 13.45
N VAL A 17 -2.17 -20.34 12.72
CA VAL A 17 -3.45 -19.73 13.13
C VAL A 17 -4.58 -20.76 13.14
N TYR A 18 -4.63 -21.65 12.14
CA TYR A 18 -5.61 -22.74 12.10
C TYR A 18 -5.45 -23.69 13.30
N GLU A 19 -4.23 -24.07 13.66
CA GLU A 19 -3.96 -24.94 14.82
C GLU A 19 -4.41 -24.28 16.13
N ILE A 20 -4.18 -22.98 16.29
CA ILE A 20 -4.64 -22.19 17.45
C ILE A 20 -6.18 -22.18 17.52
N ILE A 21 -6.85 -21.91 16.40
CA ILE A 21 -8.32 -21.92 16.31
C ILE A 21 -8.85 -23.30 16.69
N ARG A 22 -8.28 -24.37 16.13
CA ARG A 22 -8.72 -25.75 16.41
C ARG A 22 -8.53 -26.14 17.87
N LYS A 23 -7.43 -25.72 18.49
CA LYS A 23 -7.16 -25.98 19.91
C LYS A 23 -8.17 -25.30 20.85
N ASN A 24 -8.69 -24.14 20.45
CA ASN A 24 -9.58 -23.31 21.27
C ASN A 24 -11.02 -23.22 20.71
N ALA A 25 -11.41 -24.13 19.82
CA ALA A 25 -12.62 -24.00 19.01
C ALA A 25 -13.89 -23.76 19.83
N ALA A 26 -14.11 -24.54 20.89
CA ALA A 26 -15.31 -24.42 21.72
C ALA A 26 -15.44 -23.03 22.39
N LEU A 27 -14.33 -22.46 22.84
CA LEU A 27 -14.31 -21.13 23.46
C LEU A 27 -14.52 -20.04 22.42
N LEU A 28 -13.84 -20.12 21.27
CA LEU A 28 -13.95 -19.12 20.21
C LEU A 28 -15.35 -19.12 19.58
N ASP A 29 -15.91 -20.30 19.31
CA ASP A 29 -17.25 -20.45 18.71
C ASP A 29 -18.35 -19.92 19.64
N SER A 30 -18.21 -20.12 20.96
CA SER A 30 -19.17 -19.60 21.95
C SER A 30 -19.01 -18.11 22.24
N SER A 31 -17.85 -17.52 21.92
CA SER A 31 -17.59 -16.09 22.13
C SER A 31 -18.11 -15.20 21.00
N ILE A 32 -18.39 -15.77 19.82
CA ILE A 32 -18.88 -14.99 18.67
C ILE A 32 -20.37 -14.66 18.84
N ILE A 33 -20.71 -13.38 18.74
CA ILE A 33 -22.08 -12.88 18.83
C ILE A 33 -22.57 -12.48 17.43
N TYR A 34 -23.29 -13.38 16.76
CA TYR A 34 -23.74 -13.17 15.37
C TYR A 34 -24.74 -12.03 15.20
N ASP A 35 -25.49 -11.65 16.23
CA ASP A 35 -26.42 -10.52 16.16
C ASP A 35 -25.70 -9.19 15.87
N ARG A 36 -24.40 -9.09 16.17
CA ARG A 36 -23.58 -7.92 15.85
C ARG A 36 -23.37 -7.73 14.33
N ASP A 37 -23.65 -8.74 13.50
CA ASP A 37 -23.65 -8.57 12.04
C ASP A 37 -24.73 -7.55 11.58
N TYR A 38 -25.84 -7.44 12.31
CA TYR A 38 -26.91 -6.47 12.02
C TYR A 38 -26.58 -5.04 12.43
N ASN A 39 -25.46 -4.82 13.13
CA ASN A 39 -25.04 -3.47 13.47
C ASN A 39 -24.53 -2.70 12.24
N TYR A 40 -24.15 -3.37 11.15
CA TYR A 40 -23.73 -2.71 9.92
C TYR A 40 -24.92 -2.12 9.16
N ASP A 41 -24.76 -0.90 8.68
CA ASP A 41 -25.70 -0.35 7.70
C ASP A 41 -25.54 -1.08 6.35
N TYR A 42 -26.50 -0.88 5.46
CA TYR A 42 -26.52 -1.57 4.17
C TYR A 42 -25.23 -1.35 3.37
N PHE A 43 -24.74 -0.11 3.29
CA PHE A 43 -23.55 0.22 2.50
C PHE A 43 -22.26 -0.28 3.14
N GLY A 44 -22.15 -0.25 4.47
CA GLY A 44 -21.04 -0.83 5.22
C GLY A 44 -20.97 -2.34 5.00
N TYR A 45 -22.11 -3.03 5.13
CA TYR A 45 -22.18 -4.47 4.86
C TYR A 45 -21.81 -4.80 3.41
N LYS A 46 -22.36 -4.07 2.42
CA LYS A 46 -22.02 -4.28 1.00
C LYS A 46 -20.53 -4.04 0.71
N THR A 47 -19.90 -3.13 1.44
CA THR A 47 -18.45 -2.90 1.35
C THR A 47 -17.66 -4.09 1.88
N LEU A 48 -18.05 -4.66 3.03
CA LEU A 48 -17.46 -5.88 3.56
C LEU A 48 -17.63 -7.06 2.61
N GLU A 49 -18.86 -7.27 2.12
CA GLU A 49 -19.23 -8.32 1.17
C GLU A 49 -18.38 -8.26 -0.11
N ARG A 50 -18.15 -7.05 -0.63
CA ARG A 50 -17.42 -6.84 -1.88
C ARG A 50 -15.93 -7.19 -1.78
N SER A 51 -15.27 -6.92 -0.65
CA SER A 51 -13.80 -6.90 -0.62
C SER A 51 -13.12 -7.53 0.60
N TYR A 52 -13.79 -7.60 1.76
CA TYR A 52 -13.17 -7.95 3.04
C TYR A 52 -13.41 -9.39 3.48
N LEU A 53 -14.58 -9.95 3.18
CA LEU A 53 -14.93 -11.32 3.55
C LEU A 53 -14.25 -12.30 2.58
N LEU A 54 -13.59 -13.33 3.12
CA LEU A 54 -12.93 -14.36 2.31
C LEU A 54 -13.95 -15.11 1.43
N ARG A 55 -13.49 -15.53 0.26
CA ARG A 55 -14.27 -16.24 -0.73
C ARG A 55 -13.61 -17.55 -1.11
N LEU A 56 -14.44 -18.57 -1.33
CA LEU A 56 -14.07 -19.85 -1.91
C LEU A 56 -14.98 -20.07 -3.12
N ASP A 57 -14.41 -20.37 -4.29
CA ASP A 57 -15.16 -20.57 -5.54
C ASP A 57 -16.15 -19.43 -5.85
N GLY A 58 -15.74 -18.19 -5.58
CA GLY A 58 -16.54 -16.97 -5.77
C GLY A 58 -17.62 -16.73 -4.71
N LYS A 59 -17.91 -17.70 -3.85
CA LYS A 59 -18.88 -17.60 -2.75
C LYS A 59 -18.23 -17.12 -1.47
N ILE A 60 -18.94 -16.31 -0.70
CA ILE A 60 -18.45 -15.80 0.58
C ILE A 60 -18.51 -16.92 1.62
N VAL A 61 -17.40 -17.13 2.34
CA VAL A 61 -17.27 -18.17 3.38
C VAL A 61 -17.09 -17.60 4.78
N GLU A 62 -17.04 -16.27 4.91
CA GLU A 62 -16.96 -15.56 6.19
C GLU A 62 -18.17 -14.67 6.42
N ARG A 63 -18.72 -14.69 7.64
CA ARG A 63 -19.53 -13.60 8.17
C ARG A 63 -18.63 -12.46 8.66
N PRO A 64 -19.14 -11.22 8.84
CA PRO A 64 -18.36 -10.14 9.44
C PRO A 64 -17.73 -10.53 10.78
N GLN A 65 -18.47 -11.22 11.66
CA GLN A 65 -17.88 -11.70 12.93
C GLN A 65 -16.72 -12.68 12.73
N HIS A 66 -16.78 -13.57 11.72
CA HIS A 66 -15.70 -14.51 11.42
C HIS A 66 -14.43 -13.77 11.00
N MET A 67 -14.58 -12.74 10.15
CA MET A 67 -13.47 -11.89 9.74
C MET A 67 -12.85 -11.17 10.95
N LEU A 68 -13.66 -10.60 11.83
CA LEU A 68 -13.17 -9.92 13.04
C LEU A 68 -12.44 -10.86 13.99
N MET A 69 -12.97 -12.07 14.23
CA MET A 69 -12.31 -13.06 15.07
C MET A 69 -11.01 -13.58 14.43
N ARG A 70 -11.00 -13.83 13.12
CA ARG A 70 -9.78 -14.17 12.38
C ARG A 70 -8.72 -13.08 12.53
N VAL A 71 -9.11 -11.81 12.44
CA VAL A 71 -8.19 -10.68 12.61
C VAL A 71 -7.63 -10.67 14.03
N ALA A 72 -8.49 -10.78 15.05
CA ALA A 72 -8.05 -10.78 16.45
C ALA A 72 -7.07 -11.93 16.75
N ILE A 73 -7.38 -13.15 16.33
CA ILE A 73 -6.48 -14.31 16.50
C ILE A 73 -5.22 -14.14 15.65
N GLY A 74 -5.33 -13.58 14.44
CA GLY A 74 -4.19 -13.31 13.57
C GLY A 74 -3.18 -12.34 14.19
N ILE A 75 -3.64 -11.42 15.04
CA ILE A 75 -2.82 -10.45 15.78
C ILE A 75 -2.25 -11.07 17.06
N HIS A 76 -3.11 -11.67 17.90
CA HIS A 76 -2.75 -12.09 19.26
C HIS A 76 -2.27 -13.55 19.36
N LYS A 77 -2.49 -14.36 18.32
CA LYS A 77 -2.10 -15.77 18.24
C LYS A 77 -2.53 -16.57 19.48
N ASN A 78 -1.57 -17.03 20.28
CA ASN A 78 -1.82 -17.91 21.44
C ASN A 78 -2.41 -17.16 22.64
N ASP A 79 -2.37 -15.82 22.65
CA ASP A 79 -3.00 -15.01 23.68
C ASP A 79 -4.49 -14.84 23.38
N ILE A 80 -5.27 -15.83 23.84
CA ILE A 80 -6.71 -15.91 23.56
C ILE A 80 -7.48 -14.83 24.33
N ASP A 81 -7.06 -14.45 25.53
CA ASP A 81 -7.73 -13.43 26.32
C ASP A 81 -7.68 -12.07 25.59
N SER A 82 -6.49 -11.68 25.10
CA SER A 82 -6.35 -10.47 24.28
C SER A 82 -7.07 -10.58 22.94
N ALA A 83 -7.13 -11.78 22.32
CA ALA A 83 -7.89 -11.99 21.09
C ALA A 83 -9.40 -11.76 21.31
N LEU A 84 -9.96 -12.25 22.42
CA LEU A 84 -11.36 -12.07 22.78
C LEU A 84 -11.67 -10.61 23.14
N GLU A 85 -10.76 -9.93 23.85
CA GLU A 85 -10.88 -8.49 24.11
C GLU A 85 -10.94 -7.70 22.81
N THR A 86 -9.96 -7.90 21.91
CA THR A 86 -9.90 -7.23 20.61
C THR A 86 -11.12 -7.55 19.75
N TYR A 87 -11.60 -8.81 19.73
CA TYR A 87 -12.82 -9.18 19.03
C TYR A 87 -14.03 -8.40 19.55
N ASN A 88 -14.21 -8.30 20.87
CA ASN A 88 -15.33 -7.58 21.47
C ASN A 88 -15.27 -6.09 21.11
N LEU A 89 -14.12 -5.45 21.29
CA LEU A 89 -13.94 -4.04 20.98
C LEU A 89 -14.21 -3.73 19.50
N MET A 90 -13.73 -4.56 18.57
CA MET A 90 -13.99 -4.37 17.14
C MET A 90 -15.45 -4.67 16.76
N SER A 91 -16.04 -5.75 17.28
CA SER A 91 -17.42 -6.15 16.92
C SER A 91 -18.49 -5.21 17.51
N GLU A 92 -18.16 -4.52 18.60
CA GLU A 92 -18.94 -3.40 19.16
C GLU A 92 -18.62 -2.04 18.50
N LYS A 93 -17.67 -2.03 17.56
CA LYS A 93 -17.24 -0.84 16.78
C LYS A 93 -16.56 0.26 17.60
N TRP A 94 -15.90 -0.07 18.69
CA TRP A 94 -15.05 0.88 19.42
C TRP A 94 -13.86 1.35 18.58
N PHE A 95 -13.31 0.46 17.76
CA PHE A 95 -12.29 0.77 16.76
C PHE A 95 -12.32 -0.23 15.60
N THR A 96 -11.53 0.02 14.56
CA THR A 96 -11.26 -0.94 13.49
C THR A 96 -9.78 -0.88 13.09
N HIS A 97 -9.21 -2.02 12.70
CA HIS A 97 -7.90 -2.02 12.05
C HIS A 97 -7.98 -1.55 10.59
N ALA A 98 -6.82 -1.22 10.03
CA ALA A 98 -6.69 -0.81 8.64
C ALA A 98 -7.02 -1.94 7.66
N THR A 99 -7.35 -1.58 6.41
CA THR A 99 -7.73 -2.54 5.37
C THR A 99 -6.74 -3.71 5.20
N PRO A 100 -5.41 -3.52 5.12
CA PRO A 100 -4.48 -4.64 4.96
C PRO A 100 -4.50 -5.60 6.13
N THR A 101 -4.69 -5.08 7.35
CA THR A 101 -4.86 -5.92 8.54
C THR A 101 -6.13 -6.77 8.44
N LEU A 102 -7.26 -6.18 8.07
CA LEU A 102 -8.53 -6.92 7.90
C LEU A 102 -8.46 -7.98 6.79
N PHE A 103 -7.75 -7.68 5.70
CA PHE A 103 -7.55 -8.61 4.59
C PHE A 103 -6.63 -9.78 4.96
N ASN A 104 -5.50 -9.50 5.62
CA ASN A 104 -4.37 -10.41 5.64
C ASN A 104 -4.10 -11.05 7.01
N ALA A 105 -4.66 -10.52 8.11
CA ALA A 105 -4.50 -11.13 9.41
C ALA A 105 -5.08 -12.56 9.42
N GLY A 106 -4.29 -13.49 9.93
CA GLY A 106 -4.62 -14.92 9.91
C GLY A 106 -4.32 -15.65 8.60
N SER A 107 -3.90 -14.95 7.54
CA SER A 107 -3.57 -15.56 6.24
C SER A 107 -2.11 -16.04 6.16
N PRO A 108 -1.74 -16.93 5.22
CA PRO A 108 -0.37 -17.47 5.11
C PRO A 108 0.73 -16.42 4.87
N LYS A 109 0.40 -15.27 4.28
CA LYS A 109 1.35 -14.16 4.04
C LYS A 109 0.76 -12.87 4.64
N PRO A 110 0.82 -12.70 5.98
CA PRO A 110 0.09 -11.65 6.68
C PRO A 110 0.80 -10.29 6.56
N GLN A 111 0.67 -9.60 5.43
CA GLN A 111 1.13 -8.21 5.31
C GLN A 111 0.07 -7.25 5.88
N LEU A 112 0.26 -6.82 7.13
CA LEU A 112 -0.72 -6.04 7.90
C LEU A 112 -0.53 -4.52 7.79
N SER A 113 0.65 -4.06 7.38
CA SER A 113 1.01 -2.64 7.29
C SER A 113 0.42 -1.97 6.06
N SER A 114 0.03 -0.71 6.18
CA SER A 114 -0.63 0.01 5.07
C SER A 114 0.29 0.87 4.22
N CYS A 115 1.25 1.55 4.84
CA CYS A 115 2.03 2.60 4.21
C CYS A 115 3.52 2.35 4.40
N PHE A 116 4.29 2.64 3.36
CA PHE A 116 5.74 2.50 3.35
C PHE A 116 6.38 3.78 2.85
N LEU A 117 7.47 4.19 3.50
CA LEU A 117 8.28 5.33 3.09
C LEU A 117 9.61 4.80 2.58
N LEU A 118 9.98 5.17 1.37
CA LEU A 118 11.23 4.80 0.74
C LEU A 118 12.00 6.05 0.35
N THR A 119 13.32 5.93 0.39
CA THR A 119 14.23 6.88 -0.23
C THR A 119 14.83 6.19 -1.44
N MET A 120 15.02 6.93 -2.53
CA MET A 120 15.77 6.43 -3.67
C MET A 120 17.16 5.98 -3.20
N LYS A 121 17.51 4.71 -3.47
CA LYS A 121 18.73 4.11 -2.92
C LYS A 121 20.00 4.86 -3.35
N GLU A 122 20.13 5.13 -4.64
CA GLU A 122 21.30 5.80 -5.22
C GLU A 122 20.91 6.54 -6.51
N ASP A 123 21.68 7.58 -6.84
CA ASP A 123 21.64 8.28 -8.13
C ASP A 123 22.39 7.50 -9.23
N SER A 124 21.93 6.27 -9.44
CA SER A 124 22.49 5.30 -10.38
C SER A 124 21.37 4.45 -10.99
N ILE A 125 21.58 3.90 -12.19
CA ILE A 125 20.60 2.99 -12.81
C ILE A 125 20.32 1.78 -11.89
N ALA A 126 21.36 1.23 -11.27
CA ALA A 126 21.20 0.13 -10.32
C ALA A 126 20.32 0.53 -9.12
N GLY A 127 20.61 1.68 -8.49
CA GLY A 127 19.82 2.19 -7.36
C GLY A 127 18.36 2.49 -7.71
N ILE A 128 18.12 3.05 -8.90
CA ILE A 128 16.78 3.34 -9.42
C ILE A 128 15.98 2.05 -9.62
N TYR A 129 16.54 1.06 -10.31
CA TYR A 129 15.82 -0.20 -10.59
C TYR A 129 15.65 -1.07 -9.34
N ASP A 130 16.59 -1.04 -8.40
CA ASP A 130 16.43 -1.66 -7.09
C ASP A 130 15.27 -1.04 -6.30
N THR A 131 15.18 0.30 -6.31
CA THR A 131 14.08 1.03 -5.67
C THR A 131 12.76 0.71 -6.34
N LEU A 132 12.73 0.63 -7.68
CA LEU A 132 11.56 0.24 -8.46
C LEU A 132 11.09 -1.19 -8.12
N LYS A 133 12.03 -2.14 -8.03
CA LYS A 133 11.74 -3.52 -7.60
C LYS A 133 11.10 -3.54 -6.21
N ASN A 134 11.67 -2.80 -5.25
CA ASN A 134 11.09 -2.69 -3.92
C ASN A 134 9.67 -2.12 -3.96
N CYS A 135 9.43 -1.08 -4.78
CA CYS A 135 8.09 -0.51 -4.94
C CYS A 135 7.09 -1.51 -5.53
N ALA A 136 7.51 -2.30 -6.53
CA ALA A 136 6.68 -3.35 -7.11
C ALA A 136 6.31 -4.43 -6.07
N MET A 137 7.28 -4.91 -5.29
CA MET A 137 7.03 -5.92 -4.24
C MET A 137 6.08 -5.39 -3.15
N ILE A 138 6.24 -4.14 -2.74
CA ILE A 138 5.36 -3.50 -1.75
C ILE A 138 3.94 -3.32 -2.33
N SER A 139 3.83 -2.83 -3.57
CA SER A 139 2.53 -2.66 -4.25
C SER A 139 1.78 -3.98 -4.38
N GLN A 140 2.48 -5.07 -4.75
CA GLN A 140 1.88 -6.41 -4.82
C GLN A 140 1.19 -6.80 -3.51
N SER A 141 1.78 -6.43 -2.37
CA SER A 141 1.27 -6.70 -1.02
C SER A 141 0.23 -5.69 -0.51
N ALA A 142 -0.31 -4.85 -1.39
CA ALA A 142 -1.30 -3.81 -1.10
C ALA A 142 -0.81 -2.67 -0.17
N GLY A 143 0.49 -2.38 -0.19
CA GLY A 143 1.07 -1.21 0.49
C GLY A 143 1.03 0.04 -0.38
N GLY A 144 0.62 1.18 0.21
CA GLY A 144 0.83 2.52 -0.37
C GLY A 144 2.27 2.99 -0.15
N ILE A 145 2.79 3.78 -1.09
CA ILE A 145 4.22 4.17 -1.08
C ILE A 145 4.37 5.69 -1.08
N GLY A 146 5.20 6.21 -0.19
CA GLY A 146 5.83 7.53 -0.32
C GLY A 146 7.29 7.35 -0.72
N LEU A 147 7.71 7.91 -1.84
CA LEU A 147 9.07 7.79 -2.36
C LEU A 147 9.74 9.17 -2.46
N SER A 148 10.83 9.38 -1.73
CA SER A 148 11.69 10.55 -1.90
C SER A 148 12.57 10.41 -3.15
N ALA A 149 12.52 11.40 -4.03
CA ALA A 149 13.27 11.43 -5.30
C ALA A 149 14.30 12.58 -5.35
N HIS A 150 14.56 13.27 -4.24
CA HIS A 150 15.41 14.47 -4.19
C HIS A 150 16.87 14.21 -4.59
N SER A 151 17.35 12.98 -4.43
CA SER A 151 18.73 12.59 -4.68
C SER A 151 19.05 12.27 -6.14
N ILE A 152 18.05 12.16 -7.02
CA ILE A 152 18.27 11.88 -8.44
C ILE A 152 18.69 13.15 -9.16
N ARG A 153 19.71 13.05 -10.02
CA ARG A 153 20.21 14.20 -10.78
C ARG A 153 19.16 14.75 -11.76
N ALA A 154 19.12 16.08 -11.88
CA ALA A 154 18.21 16.78 -12.78
C ALA A 154 18.57 16.67 -14.27
N THR A 155 17.67 17.12 -15.15
CA THR A 155 17.86 17.16 -16.60
C THR A 155 19.13 17.95 -16.97
N GLY A 156 19.93 17.41 -17.91
CA GLY A 156 21.17 18.04 -18.38
C GLY A 156 22.41 17.73 -17.53
N SER A 157 22.25 17.11 -16.35
CA SER A 157 23.37 16.73 -15.49
C SER A 157 24.32 15.73 -16.16
N TYR A 158 25.62 15.91 -15.99
CA TYR A 158 26.64 15.07 -16.62
C TYR A 158 26.64 13.61 -16.10
N ILE A 159 26.88 12.66 -16.99
CA ILE A 159 27.02 11.23 -16.67
C ILE A 159 28.43 10.77 -17.07
N LYS A 160 29.31 10.67 -16.08
CA LYS A 160 30.73 10.31 -16.27
C LYS A 160 30.94 8.99 -17.00
N GLY A 161 30.14 7.96 -16.71
CA GLY A 161 30.33 6.62 -17.25
C GLY A 161 29.98 6.47 -18.73
N THR A 162 29.07 7.29 -19.25
CA THR A 162 28.61 7.22 -20.65
C THR A 162 28.97 8.46 -21.46
N ASN A 163 29.63 9.43 -20.85
CA ASN A 163 29.91 10.76 -21.40
C ASN A 163 28.66 11.46 -21.99
N GLY A 164 27.51 11.21 -21.37
CA GLY A 164 26.21 11.75 -21.78
C GLY A 164 25.63 12.72 -20.75
N THR A 165 24.39 13.13 -20.98
CA THR A 165 23.59 13.97 -20.07
C THR A 165 22.35 13.24 -19.60
N SER A 166 21.92 13.52 -18.37
CA SER A 166 20.70 12.98 -17.77
C SER A 166 19.46 13.56 -18.44
N ASN A 167 18.44 12.73 -18.61
CA ASN A 167 17.11 13.17 -19.02
C ASN A 167 16.21 13.59 -17.83
N GLY A 168 16.76 13.60 -16.62
CA GLY A 168 16.10 14.08 -15.41
C GLY A 168 15.02 13.17 -14.85
N LEU A 169 14.18 13.73 -13.98
CA LEU A 169 13.15 13.00 -13.25
C LEU A 169 12.00 12.49 -14.13
N VAL A 170 11.62 13.23 -15.16
CA VAL A 170 10.38 12.96 -15.92
C VAL A 170 10.38 11.55 -16.55
N PRO A 171 11.42 11.12 -17.30
CA PRO A 171 11.44 9.78 -17.87
C PRO A 171 11.55 8.69 -16.79
N MET A 172 12.29 8.93 -15.71
CA MET A 172 12.38 7.99 -14.59
C MET A 172 10.99 7.76 -13.97
N LEU A 173 10.28 8.83 -13.65
CA LEU A 173 8.96 8.75 -13.03
C LEU A 173 7.90 8.12 -13.94
N LYS A 174 8.07 8.17 -15.27
CA LYS A 174 7.21 7.38 -16.18
C LYS A 174 7.39 5.87 -15.99
N VAL A 175 8.60 5.39 -15.74
CA VAL A 175 8.83 3.97 -15.43
C VAL A 175 8.14 3.57 -14.12
N PHE A 176 8.18 4.44 -13.11
CA PHE A 176 7.43 4.24 -11.86
C PHE A 176 5.92 4.28 -12.08
N ASN A 177 5.42 5.17 -12.94
CA ASN A 177 4.01 5.25 -13.32
C ASN A 177 3.51 3.94 -13.94
N ASP A 178 4.24 3.44 -14.93
CA ASP A 178 3.84 2.22 -15.63
C ASP A 178 3.94 0.99 -14.71
N THR A 179 4.90 0.99 -13.77
CA THR A 179 4.97 -0.03 -12.72
C THR A 179 3.78 0.05 -11.77
N ALA A 180 3.35 1.25 -11.36
CA ALA A 180 2.17 1.43 -10.52
C ALA A 180 0.88 0.95 -11.20
N ARG A 181 0.78 1.13 -12.52
CA ARG A 181 -0.33 0.60 -13.35
C ARG A 181 -0.27 -0.92 -13.53
N TYR A 182 0.93 -1.48 -13.65
CA TYR A 182 1.12 -2.90 -13.88
C TYR A 182 0.86 -3.73 -12.62
N VAL A 183 1.35 -3.25 -11.46
CA VAL A 183 1.25 -3.97 -10.20
C VAL A 183 0.06 -3.46 -9.38
N ASP A 184 -1.14 -3.92 -9.75
CA ASP A 184 -2.34 -3.69 -8.97
C ASP A 184 -2.25 -4.39 -7.59
N GLN A 185 -2.67 -3.66 -6.57
CA GLN A 185 -2.64 -4.08 -5.17
C GLN A 185 -3.62 -5.22 -4.90
N GLY A 186 -3.12 -6.30 -4.27
CA GLY A 186 -3.94 -7.36 -3.70
C GLY A 186 -4.74 -8.17 -4.72
N GLY A 187 -4.18 -8.40 -5.92
CA GLY A 187 -4.82 -9.21 -6.98
C GLY A 187 -5.93 -8.48 -7.73
N GLY A 188 -5.74 -7.18 -8.03
CA GLY A 188 -6.71 -6.36 -8.77
C GLY A 188 -7.78 -5.69 -7.90
N LYS A 189 -7.63 -5.71 -6.56
CA LYS A 189 -8.59 -5.08 -5.64
C LYS A 189 -8.41 -3.56 -5.54
N ARG A 190 -7.19 -3.04 -5.73
CA ARG A 190 -6.88 -1.60 -5.72
C ARG A 190 -5.75 -1.29 -6.71
N LYS A 191 -5.73 -0.07 -7.25
CA LYS A 191 -4.60 0.41 -8.06
C LYS A 191 -3.38 0.67 -7.19
N GLY A 192 -2.18 0.47 -7.73
CA GLY A 192 -0.94 0.92 -7.10
C GLY A 192 -0.98 2.43 -6.85
N ALA A 193 -0.55 2.87 -5.65
CA ALA A 193 -0.57 4.27 -5.25
C ALA A 193 0.80 4.70 -4.71
N PHE A 194 1.56 5.42 -5.54
CA PHE A 194 2.87 5.95 -5.18
C PHE A 194 2.79 7.48 -5.13
N ALA A 195 3.14 8.06 -3.99
CA ALA A 195 3.34 9.49 -3.81
C ALA A 195 4.84 9.80 -3.91
N ILE A 196 5.22 10.56 -4.93
CA ILE A 196 6.58 11.01 -5.12
C ILE A 196 6.77 12.32 -4.38
N TYR A 197 7.80 12.39 -3.54
CA TYR A 197 8.18 13.58 -2.81
C TYR A 197 9.37 14.25 -3.49
N LEU A 198 9.24 15.56 -3.76
CA LEU A 198 10.32 16.39 -4.29
C LEU A 198 10.51 17.68 -3.46
N GLU A 199 11.75 18.07 -3.16
CA GLU A 199 12.03 19.37 -2.56
C GLU A 199 12.01 20.46 -3.64
N PRO A 200 11.50 21.67 -3.35
CA PRO A 200 11.25 22.69 -4.37
C PRO A 200 12.50 23.36 -4.93
N TRP A 201 13.69 23.06 -4.41
CA TRP A 201 14.96 23.53 -4.98
C TRP A 201 15.46 22.66 -6.13
N HIS A 202 14.88 21.47 -6.34
CA HIS A 202 15.35 20.56 -7.38
C HIS A 202 15.09 21.16 -8.78
N ALA A 203 16.07 21.14 -9.69
CA ALA A 203 15.97 21.83 -10.98
C ALA A 203 14.83 21.34 -11.90
N ASP A 204 14.40 20.09 -11.77
CA ASP A 204 13.22 19.56 -12.48
C ASP A 204 11.86 19.89 -11.81
N VAL A 205 11.80 20.72 -10.75
CA VAL A 205 10.56 20.96 -9.96
C VAL A 205 9.38 21.44 -10.81
N PHE A 206 9.61 22.33 -11.80
CA PHE A 206 8.53 22.82 -12.65
C PHE A 206 7.92 21.71 -13.52
N ALA A 207 8.77 20.84 -14.08
CA ALA A 207 8.30 19.69 -14.85
C ALA A 207 7.57 18.68 -13.95
N PHE A 208 8.07 18.46 -12.73
CA PHE A 208 7.45 17.61 -11.72
C PHE A 208 6.02 18.07 -11.37
N LEU A 209 5.80 19.38 -11.16
CA LEU A 209 4.48 19.95 -10.88
C LEU A 209 3.47 19.74 -12.02
N ASP A 210 3.94 19.60 -13.25
CA ASP A 210 3.11 19.45 -14.44
C ASP A 210 2.72 18.00 -14.75
N MET A 211 3.37 17.01 -14.13
CA MET A 211 3.27 15.60 -14.55
C MET A 211 1.87 14.99 -14.42
N ARG A 212 1.00 15.55 -13.56
CA ARG A 212 -0.38 15.10 -13.37
C ARG A 212 -1.42 15.92 -14.15
N LYS A 213 -1.03 16.98 -14.86
CA LYS A 213 -1.97 17.82 -15.64
C LYS A 213 -2.62 17.01 -16.77
N ASN A 214 -3.89 17.28 -17.05
CA ASN A 214 -4.63 16.59 -18.11
C ASN A 214 -4.13 16.99 -19.51
N HIS A 215 -3.81 18.26 -19.72
CA HIS A 215 -3.31 18.77 -20.99
C HIS A 215 -1.78 18.68 -21.10
N GLY A 216 -1.26 18.78 -22.32
CA GLY A 216 0.16 18.71 -22.65
C GLY A 216 0.56 17.38 -23.26
N LYS A 217 1.86 17.21 -23.50
CA LYS A 217 2.40 16.04 -24.20
C LYS A 217 2.46 14.81 -23.27
N GLU A 218 2.03 13.65 -23.75
CA GLU A 218 1.93 12.41 -22.95
C GLU A 218 3.30 11.92 -22.45
N GLU A 219 4.36 12.14 -23.22
CA GLU A 219 5.74 11.85 -22.84
C GLU A 219 6.24 12.67 -21.64
N MET A 220 5.52 13.74 -21.27
CA MET A 220 5.83 14.59 -20.11
C MET A 220 4.86 14.35 -18.94
N ARG A 221 4.10 13.24 -18.96
CA ARG A 221 3.05 12.95 -17.97
C ARG A 221 3.20 11.57 -17.36
N ALA A 222 2.81 11.50 -16.08
CA ALA A 222 2.71 10.29 -15.28
C ALA A 222 1.53 10.47 -14.30
N ARG A 223 0.32 10.23 -14.78
CA ARG A 223 -0.93 10.62 -14.08
C ARG A 223 -1.39 9.63 -13.01
N ASP A 224 -0.88 8.41 -13.03
CA ASP A 224 -1.19 7.37 -12.06
C ASP A 224 -0.36 7.50 -10.78
N LEU A 225 0.69 8.35 -10.81
CA LEU A 225 1.42 8.78 -9.62
C LEU A 225 0.75 9.95 -8.90
N PHE A 226 1.02 10.05 -7.61
CA PHE A 226 0.71 11.20 -6.77
C PHE A 226 1.99 12.00 -6.54
N TYR A 227 1.84 13.31 -6.34
CA TYR A 227 2.96 14.25 -6.25
C TYR A 227 2.82 15.06 -4.96
N ALA A 228 3.93 15.19 -4.24
CA ALA A 228 4.03 15.94 -3.01
C ALA A 228 5.30 16.79 -3.00
N LEU A 229 5.21 17.99 -2.45
CA LEU A 229 6.38 18.83 -2.18
C LEU A 229 6.84 18.64 -0.74
N TRP A 230 8.14 18.45 -0.56
CA TRP A 230 8.79 18.47 0.75
C TRP A 230 9.41 19.86 0.95
N ILE A 231 8.68 20.76 1.59
CA ILE A 231 8.97 22.20 1.53
C ILE A 231 9.86 22.62 2.70
N PRO A 232 11.08 23.14 2.47
CA PRO A 232 11.87 23.76 3.52
C PRO A 232 11.30 25.14 3.89
N ASP A 233 11.39 25.52 5.16
CA ASP A 233 10.96 26.85 5.64
C ASP A 233 11.58 28.01 4.83
N LEU A 234 12.81 27.84 4.35
CA LEU A 234 13.51 28.84 3.55
C LEU A 234 12.78 29.16 2.25
N PHE A 235 12.15 28.17 1.60
CA PHE A 235 11.35 28.40 0.41
C PHE A 235 10.17 29.33 0.74
N MET A 236 9.44 29.05 1.82
CA MET A 236 8.30 29.87 2.24
C MET A 236 8.72 31.30 2.61
N LYS A 237 9.86 31.46 3.32
CA LYS A 237 10.43 32.78 3.65
C LYS A 237 10.78 33.59 2.40
N ARG A 238 11.37 32.94 1.37
CA ARG A 238 11.72 33.59 0.10
C ARG A 238 10.49 33.98 -0.71
N VAL A 239 9.46 33.15 -0.71
CA VAL A 239 8.16 33.48 -1.33
C VAL A 239 7.53 34.70 -0.63
N GLU A 240 7.50 34.72 0.70
CA GLU A 240 6.94 35.83 1.48
C GLU A 240 7.68 37.15 1.23
N SER A 241 9.02 37.11 1.16
CA SER A 241 9.82 38.30 0.89
C SER A 241 9.94 38.66 -0.60
N ASN A 242 9.27 37.91 -1.49
CA ASN A 242 9.43 37.99 -2.95
C ASN A 242 10.91 37.99 -3.40
N GLY A 243 11.72 37.12 -2.79
CA GLY A 243 13.15 36.98 -3.06
C GLY A 243 13.46 35.88 -4.08
N ASP A 244 14.71 35.87 -4.55
CA ASP A 244 15.17 34.86 -5.50
C ASP A 244 15.22 33.46 -4.88
N TRP A 245 14.94 32.45 -5.72
CA TRP A 245 15.03 31.03 -5.39
C TRP A 245 15.95 30.31 -6.37
N SER A 246 16.96 29.62 -5.84
CA SER A 246 17.94 28.88 -6.63
C SER A 246 17.46 27.45 -6.88
N LEU A 247 17.69 26.98 -8.10
CA LEU A 247 17.49 25.59 -8.49
C LEU A 247 18.84 24.87 -8.61
N PHE A 248 18.91 23.64 -8.09
CA PHE A 248 20.10 22.78 -8.09
C PHE A 248 19.85 21.44 -8.79
#